data_AF-A0A8B6E226-F1
#
_entry.id   AF-A0A8B6E226-F1
#
_cell.length_a   1.000
_cell.length_b   1.000
_cell.length_c   1.000
_cell.angle_alpha   90.00
_cell.angle_beta   90.00
_cell.angle_gamma   90.00
#
_symmetry.space_group_name_H-M   'P 1'
#
loop_
_entity.id
_entity.type
_entity.pdbx_description
1 polymer ?
#
loop_
_entity_poly.entity_id
_entity_poly.type
_entity_poly.pdbx_seq_one_letter_code
_entity_poly.pdbx_strand_id
1 'polypeptide(L)'
;MTDLIDWWSRQIKLRVIEGDCTDFQTSTDLDQIDLSKCPVDGGWGTWSNPICSVTCGNGIQSRNRSCDSPVPSLGGQTCNGSNVDTSDCILRDCPVDGGWGSWSNPICSVTCGNGILSRNRSCDSPVPSAGGQTCNGSSVDTSDCSLIDCPVCLATKRADLPVRTDAECTAE
;
A
#
# COMPACT_ATOMS: atom_id res chain seq x y z
N MET A 1 -87.60 -32.19 -32.23
CA MET A 1 -87.94 -32.37 -30.80
C MET A 1 -86.86 -33.28 -30.24
N THR A 2 -85.77 -32.62 -29.84
CA THR A 2 -85.09 -32.75 -28.54
C THR A 2 -84.03 -33.85 -28.58
N ASP A 3 -82.80 -33.45 -28.89
CA ASP A 3 -81.78 -33.12 -27.86
C ASP A 3 -81.27 -34.41 -27.23
N LEU A 4 -80.12 -34.89 -27.71
CA LEU A 4 -79.24 -35.89 -27.06
C LEU A 4 -78.20 -36.30 -28.12
N ILE A 5 -77.09 -35.58 -28.21
CA ILE A 5 -75.75 -36.11 -28.55
C ILE A 5 -74.76 -34.98 -28.24
N ASP A 6 -74.09 -35.18 -27.11
CA ASP A 6 -72.68 -34.90 -26.88
C ASP A 6 -72.22 -33.44 -26.83
N TRP A 7 -72.36 -32.85 -25.64
CA TRP A 7 -71.71 -31.59 -25.28
C TRP A 7 -71.07 -31.64 -23.88
N TRP A 8 -70.37 -32.74 -23.58
CA TRP A 8 -69.63 -32.93 -22.32
C TRP A 8 -68.11 -33.03 -22.50
N SER A 9 -67.53 -32.30 -23.45
CA SER A 9 -66.10 -32.02 -23.46
C SER A 9 -65.82 -30.53 -23.59
N ARG A 10 -66.44 -29.74 -22.70
CA ARG A 10 -65.78 -28.53 -22.22
C ARG A 10 -64.67 -28.99 -21.30
N GLN A 11 -63.51 -29.28 -21.89
CA GLN A 11 -62.27 -29.25 -21.13
C GLN A 11 -62.31 -27.98 -20.31
N ILE A 12 -62.28 -28.17 -18.98
CA ILE A 12 -61.84 -27.15 -18.05
C ILE A 12 -60.48 -26.75 -18.59
N LYS A 13 -60.47 -25.70 -19.41
CA LYS A 13 -59.26 -24.99 -19.77
C LYS A 13 -58.79 -24.54 -18.40
N LEU A 14 -57.81 -25.26 -17.85
CA LEU A 14 -56.91 -24.74 -16.85
C LEU A 14 -56.36 -23.46 -17.48
N ARG A 15 -57.13 -22.37 -17.37
CA ARG A 15 -56.58 -21.04 -17.46
C ARG A 15 -55.73 -20.99 -16.20
N VAL A 16 -54.47 -21.37 -16.38
CA VAL A 16 -53.41 -20.57 -15.80
C VAL A 16 -53.77 -19.17 -16.26
N ILE A 17 -54.40 -18.40 -15.35
CA ILE A 17 -54.38 -16.96 -15.47
C ILE A 17 -52.88 -16.69 -15.46
N GLU A 18 -52.33 -16.32 -16.61
CA GLU A 18 -51.05 -15.63 -16.65
C GLU A 18 -51.28 -14.41 -15.76
N GLY A 19 -50.94 -14.56 -14.48
CA GLY A 19 -51.15 -13.53 -13.49
C GLY A 19 -50.22 -12.40 -13.89
N ASP A 20 -50.78 -11.37 -14.52
CA ASP A 20 -50.06 -10.16 -14.84
C ASP A 20 -49.64 -9.52 -13.52
N CYS A 21 -48.36 -9.65 -13.17
CA CYS A 21 -47.76 -9.07 -11.95
C CYS A 21 -47.72 -7.52 -11.98
N THR A 22 -48.44 -6.91 -12.93
CA THR A 22 -48.51 -5.48 -13.21
C THR A 22 -49.74 -4.81 -12.62
N ASP A 23 -50.71 -5.58 -12.08
CA ASP A 23 -51.99 -5.01 -11.63
C ASP A 23 -52.19 -5.12 -10.12
N PHE A 24 -51.66 -4.13 -9.40
CA PHE A 24 -51.84 -4.00 -7.94
C PHE A 24 -53.25 -3.50 -7.55
N GLN A 25 -54.18 -3.31 -8.50
CA GLN A 25 -55.49 -2.70 -8.22
C GLN A 25 -56.73 -3.39 -8.82
N THR A 26 -56.64 -4.48 -9.59
CA THR A 26 -57.86 -5.11 -10.16
C THR A 26 -58.23 -6.51 -9.65
N SER A 27 -57.47 -7.11 -8.73
CA SER A 27 -57.89 -8.40 -8.14
C SER A 27 -58.78 -8.20 -6.91
N THR A 28 -60.05 -8.56 -7.01
CA THR A 28 -60.99 -8.67 -5.87
C THR A 28 -60.83 -9.98 -5.09
N ASP A 29 -59.84 -10.82 -5.43
CA ASP A 29 -59.58 -12.09 -4.75
C ASP A 29 -58.14 -12.09 -4.21
N LEU A 30 -58.00 -11.83 -2.92
CA LEU A 30 -56.71 -11.79 -2.22
C LEU A 30 -56.13 -13.20 -1.97
N ASP A 31 -56.91 -14.26 -2.24
CA ASP A 31 -56.55 -15.65 -1.93
C ASP A 31 -55.86 -16.39 -3.09
N GLN A 32 -55.67 -15.76 -4.26
CA GLN A 32 -55.17 -16.44 -5.47
C GLN A 32 -53.93 -15.83 -6.14
N ILE A 33 -53.26 -14.84 -5.52
CA ILE A 33 -52.00 -14.30 -6.07
C ILE A 33 -50.83 -15.11 -5.49
N ASP A 34 -50.37 -16.11 -6.23
CA ASP A 34 -49.14 -16.83 -5.93
C ASP A 34 -47.93 -15.97 -6.32
N LEU A 35 -47.51 -15.09 -5.40
CA LEU A 35 -46.36 -14.20 -5.56
C LEU A 35 -45.04 -14.95 -5.86
N SER A 36 -44.98 -16.27 -5.61
CA SER A 36 -43.82 -17.09 -5.95
C SER A 36 -43.61 -17.26 -7.47
N LYS A 37 -44.61 -16.89 -8.28
CA LYS A 37 -44.55 -16.91 -9.76
C LYS A 37 -44.33 -15.55 -10.39
N CYS A 38 -44.16 -14.49 -9.60
CA CYS A 38 -43.90 -13.17 -10.13
C CYS A 38 -42.40 -12.92 -10.38
N PRO A 39 -42.05 -12.12 -11.40
CA PRO A 39 -40.70 -11.61 -11.57
C PRO A 39 -40.20 -10.96 -10.28
N VAL A 40 -38.99 -11.32 -9.86
CA VAL A 40 -38.31 -10.68 -8.73
C VAL A 40 -37.15 -9.89 -9.31
N ASP A 41 -37.21 -8.57 -9.18
CA ASP A 41 -36.11 -7.69 -9.56
C ASP A 41 -34.93 -7.88 -8.61
N GLY A 42 -33.73 -7.83 -9.18
CA GLY A 42 -32.48 -7.97 -8.46
C GLY A 42 -32.22 -6.81 -7.51
N GLY A 43 -31.79 -7.14 -6.31
CA GLY A 43 -31.30 -6.17 -5.34
C GLY A 43 -29.79 -6.32 -5.11
N TRP A 44 -29.13 -5.19 -4.91
CA TRP A 44 -27.72 -5.17 -4.57
C TRP A 44 -27.49 -5.79 -3.19
N GLY A 45 -26.59 -6.77 -3.12
CA GLY A 45 -26.02 -7.25 -1.88
C GLY A 45 -25.11 -6.21 -1.23
N THR A 46 -24.63 -6.55 -0.03
CA THR A 46 -23.69 -5.70 0.71
C THR A 46 -22.37 -5.57 -0.05
N TRP A 47 -21.78 -4.38 0.01
CA TRP A 47 -20.41 -4.21 -0.46
C TRP A 47 -19.43 -5.07 0.34
N SER A 48 -18.44 -5.63 -0.34
CA SER A 48 -17.28 -6.25 0.28
C SER A 48 -16.50 -5.21 1.09
N ASN A 49 -15.69 -5.68 2.03
CA ASN A 49 -14.70 -4.82 2.66
C ASN A 49 -13.75 -4.29 1.58
N PRO A 50 -13.44 -2.99 1.57
CA PRO A 50 -12.50 -2.43 0.62
C PRO A 50 -11.08 -2.90 0.94
N ILE A 51 -10.32 -3.23 -0.10
CA ILE A 51 -8.92 -3.66 0.03
C ILE A 51 -8.05 -2.65 -0.71
N CYS A 52 -7.08 -2.06 0.00
CA CYS A 52 -6.11 -1.13 -0.56
C CYS A 52 -5.03 -1.88 -1.37
N SER A 53 -4.62 -1.34 -2.52
CA SER A 53 -3.61 -1.91 -3.40
C SER A 53 -2.19 -1.92 -2.82
N VAL A 54 -1.98 -1.17 -1.75
CA VAL A 54 -0.70 -1.02 -1.05
C VAL A 54 -0.87 -1.32 0.43
N THR A 55 0.25 -1.57 1.12
CA THR A 55 0.29 -1.79 2.58
C THR A 55 0.81 -0.56 3.35
N CYS A 56 1.31 0.44 2.63
CA CYS A 56 1.78 1.73 3.11
C CYS A 56 1.68 2.77 1.97
N GLY A 57 1.68 4.05 2.32
CA GLY A 57 1.59 5.16 1.38
C GLY A 57 0.23 5.28 0.71
N ASN A 58 0.25 5.87 -0.48
CA ASN A 58 -0.96 6.12 -1.26
C ASN A 58 -1.22 4.95 -2.23
N GLY A 59 -2.46 4.51 -2.30
CA GLY A 59 -2.90 3.51 -3.27
C GLY A 59 -4.36 3.66 -3.61
N ILE A 60 -4.91 2.62 -4.21
CA ILE A 60 -6.30 2.56 -4.64
C ILE A 60 -6.96 1.39 -3.92
N GLN A 61 -8.11 1.62 -3.29
CA GLN A 61 -8.93 0.57 -2.73
C GLN A 61 -10.12 0.25 -3.62
N SER A 62 -10.45 -1.03 -3.72
CA SER A 62 -11.63 -1.50 -4.45
C SER A 62 -12.51 -2.37 -3.57
N ARG A 63 -13.80 -2.30 -3.83
CA ARG A 63 -14.83 -3.17 -3.24
C ARG A 63 -15.82 -3.59 -4.31
N ASN A 64 -16.42 -4.75 -4.12
CA ASN A 64 -17.41 -5.29 -5.03
C ASN A 64 -18.73 -5.58 -4.31
N ARG A 65 -19.80 -5.75 -5.07
CA ARG A 65 -21.09 -6.23 -4.59
C ARG A 65 -21.70 -7.14 -5.63
N SER A 66 -22.55 -8.04 -5.19
CA SER A 66 -23.29 -8.96 -6.06
C SER A 66 -24.74 -8.51 -6.20
N CYS A 67 -25.38 -8.86 -7.31
CA CYS A 67 -26.82 -8.67 -7.49
C CYS A 67 -27.57 -9.91 -7.00
N ASP A 68 -27.61 -10.08 -5.68
CA ASP A 68 -28.07 -11.31 -5.04
C ASP A 68 -29.00 -11.09 -3.83
N SER A 69 -29.39 -9.85 -3.56
CA SER A 69 -30.18 -9.48 -2.38
C SER A 69 -31.43 -8.67 -2.75
N PRO A 70 -32.42 -9.27 -3.45
CA PRO A 70 -32.50 -10.67 -3.86
C PRO A 70 -31.86 -10.96 -5.23
N VAL A 71 -31.64 -12.24 -5.55
CA VAL A 71 -31.22 -12.66 -6.89
C VAL A 71 -32.38 -12.45 -7.88
N PRO A 72 -32.15 -11.80 -9.04
CA PRO A 72 -33.18 -11.67 -10.07
C PRO A 72 -33.73 -13.04 -10.49
N SER A 73 -35.05 -13.17 -10.59
CA SER A 73 -35.69 -14.42 -11.01
C SER A 73 -36.96 -14.18 -11.81
N LEU A 74 -37.42 -15.21 -12.53
CA LEU A 74 -38.67 -15.20 -13.30
C LEU A 74 -38.79 -14.00 -14.28
N GLY A 75 -37.67 -13.59 -14.87
CA GLY A 75 -37.62 -12.47 -15.82
C GLY A 75 -37.55 -11.08 -15.18
N GLY A 76 -37.33 -10.99 -13.86
CA GLY A 76 -37.09 -9.72 -13.16
C GLY A 76 -35.80 -9.04 -13.62
N GLN A 77 -35.74 -7.72 -13.42
CA GLN A 77 -34.64 -6.88 -13.87
C GLN A 77 -33.35 -7.19 -13.10
N THR A 78 -32.21 -7.10 -13.77
CA THR A 78 -30.91 -7.13 -13.08
C THR A 78 -30.62 -5.80 -12.40
N CYS A 79 -29.70 -5.81 -11.44
CA CYS A 79 -29.34 -4.61 -10.72
C CYS A 79 -28.71 -3.56 -11.64
N ASN A 80 -29.22 -2.33 -11.56
CA ASN A 80 -28.67 -1.20 -12.30
C ASN A 80 -27.52 -0.53 -11.52
N GLY A 81 -26.46 -0.13 -12.24
CA GLY A 81 -25.26 0.50 -11.70
C GLY A 81 -24.03 -0.42 -11.64
N SER A 82 -22.91 0.13 -11.16
CA SER A 82 -21.66 -0.62 -11.07
C SER A 82 -21.68 -1.65 -9.93
N ASN A 83 -21.12 -2.83 -10.19
CA ASN A 83 -20.83 -3.85 -9.18
C ASN A 83 -19.44 -3.67 -8.54
N VAL A 84 -18.65 -2.70 -9.01
CA VAL A 84 -17.32 -2.36 -8.50
C VAL A 84 -17.28 -0.88 -8.15
N ASP A 85 -16.69 -0.58 -6.99
CA ASP A 85 -16.43 0.77 -6.53
C ASP A 85 -14.95 0.91 -6.17
N THR A 86 -14.36 2.03 -6.55
CA THR A 86 -12.92 2.29 -6.47
C THR A 86 -12.69 3.69 -5.92
N SER A 87 -11.79 3.81 -4.95
CA SER A 87 -11.43 5.11 -4.34
C SER A 87 -9.97 5.11 -3.90
N ASP A 88 -9.41 6.28 -3.63
CA ASP A 88 -8.07 6.40 -3.07
C ASP A 88 -8.04 5.88 -1.62
N CYS A 89 -6.92 5.26 -1.24
CA CYS A 89 -6.60 4.90 0.14
C CYS A 89 -5.24 5.48 0.52
N ILE A 90 -5.16 6.09 1.70
CA ILE A 90 -3.93 6.64 2.28
C ILE A 90 -3.64 5.85 3.55
N LEU A 91 -2.53 5.11 3.54
CA LEU A 91 -2.05 4.34 4.67
C LEU A 91 -0.87 5.06 5.34
N ARG A 92 -0.28 4.41 6.36
CA ARG A 92 0.94 4.88 7.01
C ARG A 92 2.09 5.05 6.01
N ASP A 93 3.04 5.92 6.29
CA ASP A 93 4.25 6.08 5.47
C ASP A 93 4.98 4.75 5.26
N CYS A 94 5.55 4.59 4.06
CA CYS A 94 6.34 3.42 3.73
C CYS A 94 7.71 3.50 4.40
N PRO A 95 8.22 2.39 4.98
CA PRO A 95 9.56 2.36 5.53
C PRO A 95 10.58 2.69 4.45
N VAL A 96 11.51 3.58 4.77
CA VAL A 96 12.66 3.90 3.92
C VAL A 96 13.90 3.41 4.66
N ASP A 97 14.58 2.43 4.07
CA ASP A 97 15.85 1.92 4.61
C ASP A 97 16.97 2.92 4.35
N GLY A 98 17.84 3.08 5.33
CA GLY A 98 18.99 3.97 5.29
C GLY A 98 20.03 3.52 4.28
N GLY A 99 20.54 4.47 3.52
CA GLY A 99 21.67 4.27 2.63
C GLY A 99 22.87 5.11 3.06
N TRP A 100 24.06 4.55 2.87
CA TRP A 100 25.30 5.26 3.13
C TRP A 100 25.47 6.40 2.12
N GLY A 101 25.69 7.60 2.63
CA GLY A 101 26.22 8.70 1.86
C GLY A 101 27.67 8.48 1.45
N SER A 102 28.18 9.40 0.63
CA SER A 102 29.58 9.39 0.20
C SER A 102 30.52 9.50 1.40
N TRP A 103 31.66 8.83 1.29
CA TRP A 103 32.75 9.04 2.25
C TRP A 103 33.26 10.48 2.16
N SER A 104 33.61 11.06 3.30
CA SER A 104 34.36 12.30 3.39
C SER A 104 35.72 12.14 2.71
N ASN A 105 36.32 13.27 2.34
CA ASN A 105 37.73 13.27 1.98
C ASN A 105 38.56 12.71 3.15
N PRO A 106 39.51 11.81 2.88
CA PRO A 106 40.31 11.22 3.93
C PRO A 106 41.32 12.24 4.48
N ILE A 107 41.52 12.22 5.80
CA ILE A 107 42.41 13.14 6.53
C ILE A 107 43.40 12.33 7.35
N CYS A 108 44.69 12.63 7.20
CA CYS A 108 45.77 12.04 8.00
C CYS A 108 45.87 12.78 9.34
N SER A 109 46.09 12.04 10.44
CA SER A 109 46.18 12.61 11.80
C SER A 109 47.41 13.50 12.01
N VAL A 110 48.36 13.46 11.08
CA VAL A 110 49.61 14.22 11.10
C VAL A 110 49.78 14.95 9.76
N THR A 111 50.62 15.98 9.74
CA THR A 111 51.01 16.72 8.53
C THR A 111 52.36 16.27 7.94
N CYS A 112 53.12 15.47 8.69
CA CYS A 112 54.40 14.88 8.30
C CYS A 112 54.61 13.56 9.08
N GLY A 113 55.49 12.70 8.61
CA GLY A 113 55.76 11.40 9.22
C GLY A 113 54.59 10.42 9.12
N ASN A 114 54.52 9.48 10.07
CA ASN A 114 53.51 8.43 10.08
C ASN A 114 52.33 8.82 10.97
N GLY A 115 51.11 8.54 10.50
CA GLY A 115 49.88 8.74 11.27
C GLY A 115 48.74 7.85 10.79
N ILE A 116 47.52 8.20 11.19
CA ILE A 116 46.31 7.47 10.84
C ILE A 116 45.47 8.29 9.87
N LEU A 117 45.18 7.73 8.71
CA LEU A 117 44.23 8.21 7.74
C LEU A 117 42.82 7.84 8.22
N SER A 118 41.92 8.81 8.25
CA SER A 118 40.53 8.59 8.64
C SER A 118 39.58 9.24 7.65
N ARG A 119 38.44 8.59 7.41
CA ARG A 119 37.29 9.15 6.68
C ARG A 119 36.00 8.69 7.33
N ASN A 120 34.96 9.48 7.18
CA ASN A 120 33.64 9.18 7.73
C ASN A 120 32.56 9.21 6.63
N ARG A 121 31.41 8.63 6.91
CA ARG A 121 30.21 8.71 6.08
C ARG A 121 28.98 8.77 6.96
N SER A 122 27.92 9.36 6.42
CA SER A 122 26.62 9.49 7.10
C SER A 122 25.61 8.50 6.53
N CYS A 123 24.65 8.07 7.35
CA CYS A 123 23.52 7.25 6.90
C CYS A 123 22.37 8.16 6.47
N ASP A 124 22.55 8.86 5.36
CA ASP A 124 21.66 9.94 4.93
C ASP A 124 21.27 9.87 3.44
N SER A 125 21.66 8.79 2.75
CA SER A 125 21.49 8.65 1.31
C SER A 125 20.78 7.34 0.94
N PRO A 126 19.51 7.14 1.33
CA PRO A 126 18.63 8.10 2.02
C PRO A 126 18.69 7.99 3.55
N VAL A 127 18.12 8.97 4.26
CA VAL A 127 17.93 8.91 5.72
C VAL A 127 16.86 7.85 6.04
N PRO A 128 17.12 6.90 6.96
CA PRO A 128 16.11 5.94 7.39
C PRO A 128 14.87 6.64 7.96
N SER A 129 13.68 6.19 7.57
CA SER A 129 12.42 6.76 8.08
C SER A 129 11.29 5.74 8.11
N ALA A 130 10.18 6.09 8.80
CA ALA A 130 8.97 5.28 8.91
C ALA A 130 9.20 3.81 9.34
N GLY A 131 10.21 3.58 10.19
CA GLY A 131 10.59 2.25 10.69
C GLY A 131 11.47 1.43 9.74
N GLY A 132 12.05 2.05 8.71
CA GLY A 132 13.09 1.45 7.88
C GLY A 132 14.40 1.22 8.64
N GLN A 133 15.24 0.35 8.09
CA GLN A 133 16.48 -0.11 8.72
C GLN A 133 17.55 0.97 8.69
N THR A 134 18.38 1.04 9.72
CA THR A 134 19.59 1.88 9.71
C THR A 134 20.68 1.25 8.84
N CYS A 135 21.64 2.05 8.39
CA CYS A 135 22.76 1.55 7.61
C CYS A 135 23.58 0.51 8.38
N ASN A 136 23.90 -0.60 7.71
CA ASN A 136 24.75 -1.64 8.28
C ASN A 136 26.23 -1.35 7.99
N GLY A 137 27.10 -1.59 8.98
CA GLY A 137 28.55 -1.38 8.90
C GLY A 137 29.05 -0.12 9.63
N SER A 138 30.36 0.13 9.55
CA SER A 138 30.97 1.28 10.22
C SER A 138 30.72 2.60 9.45
N SER A 139 30.48 3.68 10.19
CA SER A 139 30.46 5.06 9.69
C SER A 139 31.85 5.68 9.57
N VAL A 140 32.89 5.00 10.08
CA VAL A 140 34.27 5.45 10.10
C VAL A 140 35.16 4.37 9.51
N ASP A 141 36.09 4.79 8.65
CA ASP A 141 37.12 3.93 8.07
C ASP A 141 38.50 4.54 8.37
N THR A 142 39.43 3.69 8.78
CA THR A 142 40.77 4.09 9.24
C THR A 142 41.84 3.19 8.65
N SER A 143 42.94 3.79 8.20
CA SER A 143 44.14 3.09 7.73
C SER A 143 45.40 3.89 8.09
N ASP A 144 46.58 3.33 7.90
CA ASP A 144 47.82 4.11 8.10
C ASP A 144 48.05 5.12 6.96
N CYS A 145 48.68 6.25 7.28
CA CYS A 145 49.23 7.19 6.31
C CYS A 145 50.70 7.49 6.62
N SER A 146 51.51 7.57 5.57
CA SER A 146 52.91 7.98 5.64
C SER A 146 53.11 9.19 4.75
N LEU A 147 53.37 10.34 5.37
CA LEU A 147 53.67 11.59 4.70
C LEU A 147 55.19 11.78 4.63
N ILE A 148 55.62 12.91 4.07
CA ILE A 148 57.04 13.29 4.07
C ILE A 148 57.57 13.36 5.51
N ASP A 149 58.83 12.98 5.70
CA ASP A 149 59.50 13.04 7.00
C ASP A 149 59.35 14.43 7.63
N CYS A 150 59.09 14.45 8.94
CA CYS A 150 58.97 15.69 9.67
C CYS A 150 60.29 16.46 9.68
N PRO A 151 60.24 17.80 9.51
CA PRO A 151 61.43 18.61 9.65
C PRO A 151 62.00 18.43 11.05
N VAL A 152 63.28 18.08 11.12
CA VAL A 152 63.97 17.99 12.40
C VAL A 152 64.12 19.41 12.94
N CYS A 153 63.49 19.70 14.09
CA CYS A 153 63.79 20.91 14.83
C CYS A 153 65.24 20.81 15.33
N LEU A 154 66.18 21.31 14.52
CA LEU A 154 67.54 21.55 14.98
C LEU A 154 67.44 22.71 15.98
N ALA A 155 67.25 22.38 17.25
CA ALA A 155 67.61 23.30 18.32
C ALA A 155 69.07 23.67 18.07
N THR A 156 69.31 24.90 17.58
CA THR A 156 70.66 25.44 17.57
C THR A 156 71.16 25.28 18.99
N LYS A 157 72.22 24.49 19.17
CA LYS A 157 72.90 24.31 20.46
C LYS A 157 73.21 25.70 21.03
N ARG A 158 72.31 26.23 21.86
CA ARG A 158 72.69 27.11 22.95
C ARG A 158 72.83 26.19 24.15
N ALA A 159 74.03 26.17 24.72
CA ALA A 159 74.45 25.19 25.71
C ALA A 159 73.72 25.26 27.07
N ASP A 160 72.61 26.01 27.19
CA ASP A 160 72.00 26.34 28.48
C ASP A 160 70.46 26.27 28.51
N LEU A 161 69.78 25.52 27.62
CA LEU A 161 68.32 25.34 27.71
C LEU A 161 67.90 23.86 27.70
N PRO A 162 66.95 23.45 28.56
CA PRO A 162 66.48 22.08 28.63
C PRO A 162 65.75 21.67 27.34
N VAL A 163 66.02 20.45 26.89
CA VAL A 163 65.37 19.79 25.74
C VAL A 163 63.86 19.78 25.97
N ARG A 164 63.12 20.60 25.22
CA ARG A 164 61.65 20.59 25.22
C ARG A 164 61.18 19.48 24.28
N THR A 165 60.30 18.63 24.79
CA THR A 165 59.63 17.56 24.04
C THR A 165 58.69 18.18 23.00
N ASP A 166 58.94 17.91 21.73
CA ASP A 166 58.20 17.93 20.45
C ASP A 166 56.82 18.63 20.29
N ALA A 167 56.15 19.10 21.34
CA ALA A 167 54.83 19.73 21.31
C ALA A 167 54.84 21.25 21.05
N GLU A 168 55.99 21.89 20.86
CA GLU A 168 56.09 23.36 20.71
C GLU A 168 56.81 23.83 19.43
N CYS A 169 57.05 22.94 18.46
CA CYS A 169 57.43 23.40 17.12
C CYS A 169 56.16 23.77 16.31
N THR A 170 55.47 24.85 16.71
CA THR A 170 54.49 25.51 15.82
C THR A 170 55.24 26.53 14.98
N ALA A 171 55.22 26.36 13.66
CA ALA A 171 55.74 27.31 12.69
C ALA A 171 55.10 28.70 12.90
N GLU A 172 55.92 29.75 12.96
CA GLU A 172 55.46 31.13 12.69
C GLU A 172 55.14 31.30 11.20
#